data_AF-A0A1B9NTX6-F1
#
_entry.id   AF-A0A1B9NTX6-F1
#
_cell.length_a   1.000
_cell.length_b   1.000
_cell.length_c   1.000
_cell.angle_alpha   90.00
_cell.angle_beta   90.00
_cell.angle_gamma   90.00
#
_symmetry.space_group_name_H-M   'P 1'
#
loop_
_entity.id
_entity.type
_entity.pdbx_description
1 polymer ?
#
loop_
_entity_poly.entity_id
_entity_poly.type
_entity_poly.pdbx_seq_one_letter_code
_entity_poly.pdbx_strand_id
1 'polypeptide(L)'
;MPNLAKNEHISENLLKCARSVPHQVGLLKLSKTQLIVLQSIKEGEEVTPSQIADRCGLSSSWASSLLKKYYLTRSCMQQLTGGVEFKYYKEST
;
A
#
# COMPACT_ATOMS: atom_id res chain seq x y z
N MET A 1 -12.83 -34.63 -2.49
CA MET A 1 -12.44 -33.67 -3.54
C MET A 1 -12.71 -32.27 -3.00
N PRO A 2 -11.69 -31.41 -2.78
CA PRO A 2 -11.95 -30.05 -2.30
C PRO A 2 -12.61 -29.23 -3.39
N ASN A 3 -13.75 -28.63 -3.03
CA ASN A 3 -14.62 -27.85 -3.89
C ASN A 3 -13.97 -26.48 -4.16
N LEU A 4 -13.26 -26.33 -5.28
CA LEU A 4 -12.62 -25.08 -5.73
C LEU A 4 -13.62 -24.17 -6.48
N ALA A 5 -14.84 -24.05 -5.97
CA ALA A 5 -15.88 -23.28 -6.64
C ALA A 5 -15.70 -21.77 -6.38
N LYS A 6 -15.62 -21.00 -7.48
CA LYS A 6 -15.85 -19.54 -7.61
C LYS A 6 -14.67 -18.58 -7.43
N ASN A 7 -13.47 -18.93 -7.88
CA ASN A 7 -12.48 -17.90 -8.21
C ASN A 7 -12.37 -17.85 -9.73
N GLU A 8 -12.73 -16.72 -10.34
CA GLU A 8 -12.33 -16.40 -11.71
C GLU A 8 -10.85 -16.75 -11.89
N HIS A 9 -10.53 -17.35 -13.03
CA HIS A 9 -9.29 -18.09 -13.32
C HIS A 9 -8.03 -17.45 -12.69
N ILE A 10 -7.68 -17.89 -11.47
CA ILE A 10 -6.43 -17.49 -10.83
C ILE A 10 -5.30 -17.97 -11.75
N SER A 11 -4.41 -17.06 -12.15
CA SER A 11 -3.34 -17.41 -13.09
C SER A 11 -2.52 -18.58 -12.56
N GLU A 12 -2.23 -19.55 -13.43
CA GLU A 12 -1.53 -20.77 -13.04
C GLU A 12 -0.14 -20.46 -12.44
N ASN A 13 0.51 -19.41 -12.95
CA ASN A 13 1.77 -18.90 -12.42
C ASN A 13 1.62 -18.40 -10.99
N LEU A 14 0.59 -17.61 -10.68
CA LEU A 14 0.34 -17.13 -9.32
C LEU A 14 0.07 -18.29 -8.36
N LEU A 15 -0.67 -19.30 -8.82
CA LEU A 15 -0.94 -20.50 -8.04
C LEU A 15 0.33 -21.33 -7.77
N LYS A 16 1.20 -21.49 -8.78
CA LYS A 16 2.52 -22.15 -8.63
C LYS A 16 3.41 -21.39 -7.64
N CYS A 17 3.49 -20.07 -7.76
CA CYS A 17 4.24 -19.23 -6.82
C CYS A 17 3.69 -19.36 -5.39
N ALA A 18 2.38 -19.20 -5.21
CA ALA A 18 1.74 -19.33 -3.89
C ALA A 18 1.98 -20.71 -3.25
N ARG A 19 2.00 -21.77 -4.06
CA ARG A 19 2.28 -23.15 -3.61
C ARG A 19 3.76 -23.39 -3.27
N SER A 20 4.69 -22.67 -3.90
CA SER A 20 6.13 -22.79 -3.58
C SER A 20 6.48 -22.20 -2.20
N VAL A 21 5.72 -21.20 -1.74
CA VAL A 21 5.97 -20.48 -0.48
C VAL A 21 4.68 -20.29 0.35
N PRO A 22 3.97 -21.37 0.73
CA PRO A 22 2.65 -21.27 1.35
C PRO A 22 2.67 -20.54 2.71
N HIS A 23 3.80 -20.61 3.41
CA HIS A 23 4.02 -19.89 4.66
C HIS A 23 4.03 -18.36 4.45
N GLN A 24 4.57 -17.87 3.32
CA GLN A 24 4.58 -16.44 3.00
C GLN A 24 3.18 -15.94 2.63
N VAL A 25 2.38 -16.77 1.95
CA VAL A 25 0.98 -16.45 1.63
C VAL A 25 0.16 -16.22 2.90
N GLY A 26 0.38 -17.02 3.95
CA GLY A 26 -0.27 -16.84 5.25
C GLY A 26 0.12 -15.55 5.99
N LEU A 27 1.26 -14.95 5.65
CA LEU A 27 1.73 -13.67 6.20
C LEU A 27 1.10 -12.47 5.48
N LEU A 28 0.56 -12.66 4.27
CA LEU A 28 -0.15 -11.63 3.51
C LEU A 28 -1.59 -11.44 4.04
N LYS A 29 -1.71 -11.10 5.33
CA LYS A 29 -2.99 -10.68 5.93
C LYS A 29 -3.19 -9.20 5.67
N LEU A 30 -3.71 -8.90 4.48
CA LEU A 30 -4.11 -7.54 4.14
C LEU A 30 -5.30 -7.13 4.99
N SER A 31 -5.21 -5.93 5.56
CA SER A 31 -6.33 -5.29 6.23
C SER A 31 -7.45 -4.96 5.24
N LYS A 32 -8.66 -4.74 5.76
CA LYS A 32 -9.83 -4.34 4.95
C LYS A 32 -9.53 -3.12 4.07
N THR A 33 -8.84 -2.11 4.61
CA THR A 33 -8.44 -0.91 3.87
C THR A 33 -7.48 -1.22 2.74
N GLN A 34 -6.49 -2.09 2.95
CA GLN A 34 -5.54 -2.47 1.90
C GLN A 34 -6.23 -3.21 0.75
N LEU A 35 -7.20 -4.08 1.05
CA LEU A 35 -7.99 -4.77 0.03
C LEU A 35 -8.83 -3.80 -0.80
N ILE A 36 -9.53 -2.86 -0.15
CA ILE A 36 -10.34 -1.85 -0.85
C ILE A 36 -9.46 -0.98 -1.77
N VAL A 37 -8.29 -0.59 -1.29
CA VAL A 37 -7.34 0.21 -2.07
C VAL A 37 -6.85 -0.57 -3.29
N LEU A 38 -6.42 -1.82 -3.13
CA LEU A 38 -5.97 -2.66 -4.25
C LEU A 38 -7.08 -2.89 -5.29
N GLN A 39 -8.33 -3.06 -4.84
CA GLN A 39 -9.47 -3.23 -5.73
C GLN A 39 -9.84 -1.94 -6.50
N SER A 40 -9.42 -0.77 -6.00
CA SER A 40 -9.73 0.54 -6.60
C SER A 40 -8.76 0.98 -7.70
N ILE A 41 -7.65 0.26 -7.86
CA ILE A 41 -6.56 0.60 -8.79
C ILE A 41 -6.57 -0.39 -9.95
N LYS A 42 -6.54 0.12 -11.17
CA LYS A 42 -6.38 -0.72 -12.36
C LYS A 42 -4.91 -0.98 -12.67
N GLU A 43 -4.63 -2.11 -13.29
CA GLU A 43 -3.28 -2.43 -13.74
C GLU A 43 -2.79 -1.35 -14.73
N GLY A 44 -1.58 -0.84 -14.49
CA GLY A 44 -0.99 0.25 -15.28
C GLY A 44 -1.54 1.65 -15.00
N GLU A 45 -2.43 1.80 -14.01
CA GLU A 45 -3.00 3.11 -13.65
C GLU A 45 -2.05 3.92 -12.75
N GLU A 46 -1.75 5.15 -13.15
CA GLU A 46 -1.06 6.11 -12.28
C GLU A 46 -2.08 6.90 -11.45
N VAL A 47 -2.05 6.71 -10.13
CA VAL A 47 -2.96 7.37 -9.19
C VAL A 47 -2.21 7.96 -8.01
N THR A 48 -2.63 9.14 -7.59
CA THR A 48 -2.12 9.76 -6.37
C THR A 48 -2.83 9.20 -5.13
N PRO A 49 -2.17 9.21 -3.95
CA PRO A 49 -2.82 8.80 -2.70
C PRO A 49 -4.11 9.57 -2.37
N SER A 50 -4.19 10.85 -2.74
CA SER A 50 -5.39 11.67 -2.55
C SER A 50 -6.55 11.17 -3.42
N GLN A 51 -6.30 10.87 -4.69
CA GLN A 51 -7.32 10.32 -5.58
C GLN A 51 -7.84 8.97 -5.10
N ILE A 52 -6.97 8.10 -4.57
CA ILE A 52 -7.41 6.84 -3.97
C ILE A 52 -8.25 7.11 -2.72
N ALA A 53 -7.85 8.06 -1.88
CA ALA A 53 -8.62 8.39 -0.68
C ALA A 53 -10.03 8.86 -1.03
N ASP A 54 -10.18 9.71 -2.04
CA ASP A 54 -11.49 10.17 -2.51
C ASP A 54 -12.33 9.01 -3.07
N ARG A 55 -11.74 8.14 -3.90
CA ARG A 55 -12.44 6.97 -4.48
C ARG A 55 -12.90 5.98 -3.42
N CYS A 56 -12.08 5.75 -2.40
CA CYS A 56 -12.31 4.75 -1.37
C CYS A 56 -13.00 5.30 -0.11
N GLY A 57 -13.32 6.60 -0.06
CA GLY A 57 -13.89 7.25 1.12
C GLY A 57 -12.96 7.23 2.35
N LEU A 58 -11.64 7.35 2.13
CA LEU A 58 -10.63 7.34 3.18
C LEU A 58 -10.32 8.77 3.65
N SER A 59 -9.79 8.90 4.86
CA SER A 59 -9.42 10.21 5.41
C SER A 59 -8.22 10.83 4.70
N SER A 60 -8.14 12.16 4.70
CA SER A 60 -6.95 12.87 4.18
C SER A 60 -5.67 12.51 4.95
N SER A 61 -5.80 12.14 6.23
CA SER A 61 -4.71 11.66 7.06
C SER A 61 -4.15 10.31 6.56
N TRP A 62 -4.99 9.44 5.98
CA TRP A 62 -4.54 8.20 5.36
C TRP A 62 -3.68 8.49 4.12
N ALA A 63 -4.16 9.36 3.22
CA ALA A 63 -3.42 9.77 2.02
C ALA A 63 -2.04 10.37 2.38
N SER A 64 -2.02 11.23 3.39
CA SER A 64 -0.80 11.87 3.90
C SER A 64 0.20 10.90 4.52
N SER A 65 -0.29 9.82 5.15
CA SER A 65 0.55 8.82 5.83
C SER A 65 1.29 7.92 4.83
N LEU A 66 0.69 7.62 3.67
CA LEU A 66 1.32 6.85 2.61
C LEU A 66 2.42 7.63 1.88
N LEU A 67 2.17 8.91 1.57
CA LEU A 67 3.18 9.80 0.99
C LEU A 67 4.44 9.86 1.85
N LYS A 68 4.28 9.90 3.18
CA LYS A 68 5.38 9.96 4.14
C LYS A 68 6.19 8.66 4.27
N LYS A 69 5.65 7.51 3.86
CA LYS A 69 6.24 6.20 4.15
C LYS A 69 7.04 5.61 2.98
N TYR A 70 6.70 5.96 1.75
CA TYR A 70 7.28 5.34 0.56
C TYR A 70 7.78 6.32 -0.50
N TYR A 71 7.62 7.64 -0.30
CA TYR A 71 7.98 8.65 -1.30
C TYR A 71 8.75 9.84 -0.74
N LEU A 72 8.76 10.01 0.58
CA LEU A 72 9.38 11.15 1.24
C LEU A 72 10.30 10.70 2.36
N THR A 73 11.57 11.09 2.31
CA THR A 73 12.47 10.98 3.44
C THR A 73 12.21 12.14 4.39
N ARG A 74 11.99 11.83 5.69
CA ARG A 74 11.80 12.84 6.73
C ARG A 74 13.10 13.06 7.50
N SER A 75 13.60 14.29 7.50
CA SER A 75 14.69 14.73 8.39
C SER A 75 14.12 15.50 9.57
N CYS A 76 14.64 15.23 10.76
CA CYS A 76 14.32 15.93 11.99
C CYS A 76 15.51 16.84 12.34
N MET A 77 15.26 18.14 12.51
CA MET A 77 16.27 19.09 12.99
C MET A 77 15.79 19.74 14.28
N GLN A 78 16.62 19.72 15.32
CA GLN A 78 16.39 20.51 16.53
C GLN A 78 16.85 21.95 16.29
N GLN A 79 15.99 22.91 16.63
CA GLN A 79 16.34 24.32 16.53
C GLN A 79 17.12 24.77 17.77
N LEU A 80 18.13 25.62 17.56
CA LEU A 80 18.98 26.18 18.64
C LEU A 80 18.17 26.95 19.69
N THR A 81 17.03 27.52 19.30
CA THR A 81 16.10 28.26 20.17
C THR A 81 15.08 27.37 20.87
N GLY A 82 15.21 26.04 20.75
CA GLY A 82 14.19 25.08 21.15
C GLY A 82 13.15 24.86 20.03
N GLY A 83 12.53 23.68 20.05
CA GLY A 83 11.59 23.24 19.01
C GLY A 83 12.18 22.21 18.04
N VAL A 84 11.30 21.50 17.34
CA VAL A 84 11.66 20.47 16.35
C VAL A 84 11.06 20.85 15.01
N GLU A 85 11.90 20.94 14.00
CA GLU A 85 11.51 21.18 12.61
C GLU A 85 11.60 19.88 11.81
N PHE A 86 10.56 19.59 11.02
CA PHE A 86 10.54 18.44 10.12
C PHE A 86 10.68 18.92 8.68
N LYS A 87 11.71 18.43 7.99
CA LYS A 87 11.89 18.64 6.55
C LYS A 87 11.58 17.36 5.81
N TYR A 88 10.85 17.48 4.71
CA TYR A 88 10.45 16.37 3.87
C TYR A 88 11.08 16.54 2.49
N TYR A 89 11.79 15.52 2.03
CA TYR A 89 12.45 15.50 0.73
C TYR A 89 11.89 14.36 -0.10
N LYS A 90 11.74 14.55 -1.41
CA LYS A 90 11.38 13.47 -2.33
C LYS A 90 12.51 12.45 -2.35
N GLU A 91 12.17 11.18 -2.20
CA GLU A 91 13.13 10.07 -2.33
C GLU A 91 13.55 9.98 -3.81
N SER A 92 14.78 10.39 -4.10
CA SER A 92 15.37 10.30 -5.45
C SER A 92 15.65 8.83 -5.74
N THR A 93 14.73 8.17 -6.45
CA THR A 93 15.00 6.86 -7.09
C THR A 93 15.65 7.07 -8.43
#